data_AF-A0A0C9VYQ2-F1
#
_entry.id   AF-A0A0C9VYQ2-F1
#
_cell.length_a   1.000
_cell.length_b   1.000
_cell.length_c   1.000
_cell.angle_alpha   90.00
_cell.angle_beta   90.00
_cell.angle_gamma   90.00
#
_symmetry.space_group_name_H-M   'P 1'
#
loop_
_entity.id
_entity.type
_entity.pdbx_description
1 polymer ?
#
loop_
_entity_poly.entity_id
_entity_poly.type
_entity_poly.pdbx_seq_one_letter_code
_entity_poly.pdbx_strand_id
1 'polypeptide(L)'
;MLDMTREELVPYLIEVTRETIAEAGGLDAWDQLSEVEKEIRHNKAFAALRQRFGKEAFEKLSDSEKRAAMWFVRVGCCMHKELNTVKGGYAEMNEHWEKNGIPGLVKPLNRDNAAAAEIGNEEAKERANNVSQGGGIKLTSLAGAALRHKDKKKGHQDTYNFHMEEELNSL
;
A
#
# COMPACT_ATOMS: atom_id res chain seq x y z
N MET A 1 13.53 18.85 -13.69
CA MET A 1 12.55 19.49 -12.81
C MET A 1 13.08 19.71 -11.39
N LEU A 2 13.82 18.75 -10.80
CA LEU A 2 14.39 18.93 -9.44
C LEU A 2 15.48 20.02 -9.37
N ASP A 3 16.19 20.29 -10.47
CA ASP A 3 17.24 21.33 -10.53
C ASP A 3 16.83 22.61 -11.27
N MET A 4 15.59 22.69 -11.76
CA MET A 4 15.10 23.89 -12.47
C MET A 4 14.54 24.89 -11.45
N THR A 5 14.89 26.16 -11.63
CA THR A 5 14.30 27.26 -10.89
C THR A 5 12.83 27.45 -11.26
N ARG A 6 12.08 28.18 -10.42
CA ARG A 6 10.65 28.43 -10.67
C ARG A 6 10.46 29.22 -11.97
N GLU A 7 11.37 30.15 -12.24
CA GLU A 7 11.39 31.01 -13.41
C GLU A 7 11.58 30.21 -14.70
N GLU A 8 12.40 29.16 -14.67
CA GLU A 8 12.62 28.26 -15.82
C GLU A 8 11.41 27.34 -16.10
N LEU A 9 10.55 27.09 -15.11
CA LEU A 9 9.37 26.24 -15.25
C LEU A 9 8.15 26.98 -15.81
N VAL A 10 8.05 28.30 -15.53
CA VAL A 10 6.90 29.13 -15.92
C VAL A 10 6.54 29.03 -17.42
N PRO A 11 7.49 29.11 -18.38
CA PRO A 11 7.15 29.02 -19.80
C PRO A 11 6.47 27.70 -20.18
N TYR A 12 6.92 26.59 -19.59
CA TYR A 12 6.35 25.27 -19.85
C TYR A 12 4.97 25.10 -19.23
N LEU A 13 4.74 25.67 -18.04
CA LEU A 13 3.42 25.67 -17.42
C LEU A 13 2.41 26.49 -18.22
N ILE A 14 2.84 27.64 -18.76
CA ILE A 14 2.01 28.47 -19.64
C ILE A 14 1.68 27.71 -20.94
N GLU A 15 2.68 27.09 -21.57
CA GLU A 15 2.50 26.29 -22.77
C GLU A 15 1.47 25.17 -22.54
N VAL A 16 1.68 24.33 -21.53
CA VAL A 16 0.82 23.19 -21.21
C VAL A 16 -0.58 23.64 -20.81
N THR A 17 -0.71 24.74 -20.08
CA THR A 17 -2.02 25.33 -19.75
C THR A 17 -2.76 25.77 -21.00
N ARG A 18 -2.07 26.45 -21.93
CA ARG A 18 -2.67 26.90 -23.19
C ARG A 18 -3.12 25.71 -24.05
N GLU A 19 -2.32 24.66 -24.13
CA GLU A 19 -2.68 23.42 -24.84
C GLU A 19 -3.89 22.74 -24.20
N THR A 20 -3.92 22.66 -22.87
CA THR A 20 -5.04 22.07 -22.12
C THR A 20 -6.36 22.83 -22.36
N ILE A 21 -6.30 24.17 -22.41
CA ILE A 21 -7.44 25.02 -22.76
C ILE A 21 -7.87 24.80 -24.21
N ALA A 22 -6.92 24.72 -25.14
CA ALA A 22 -7.23 24.45 -26.55
C ALA A 22 -7.89 23.07 -26.74
N GLU A 23 -7.41 22.04 -26.05
CA GLU A 23 -8.00 20.69 -26.04
C GLU A 23 -9.41 20.64 -25.42
N ALA A 24 -9.75 21.59 -24.55
CA ALA A 24 -11.09 21.75 -24.03
C ALA A 24 -12.07 22.40 -25.02
N GLY A 25 -11.58 22.86 -26.18
CA GLY A 25 -12.38 23.58 -27.18
C GLY A 25 -12.18 25.09 -27.14
N GLY A 26 -11.13 25.58 -26.47
CA GLY A 26 -10.85 27.01 -26.31
C GLY A 26 -11.33 27.55 -24.96
N LEU A 27 -11.11 28.86 -24.75
CA LEU A 27 -11.31 29.49 -23.45
C LEU A 27 -12.78 29.47 -22.99
N ASP A 28 -13.73 29.71 -23.89
CA ASP A 28 -15.16 29.72 -23.55
C ASP A 28 -15.66 28.33 -23.09
N ALA A 29 -15.18 27.27 -23.75
CA ALA A 29 -15.50 25.90 -23.37
C ALA A 29 -14.79 25.50 -22.07
N TRP A 30 -13.55 25.97 -21.87
CA TRP A 30 -12.80 25.78 -20.65
C TRP A 30 -13.48 26.43 -19.44
N ASP A 31 -13.96 27.66 -19.58
CA ASP A 31 -14.60 28.41 -18.49
C ASP A 31 -15.93 27.80 -18.05
N GLN A 32 -16.60 27.05 -18.94
CA GLN A 32 -17.81 26.29 -18.64
C GLN A 32 -17.56 24.96 -17.91
N LEU A 33 -16.32 24.48 -17.86
CA LEU A 33 -15.99 23.27 -17.11
C LEU A 33 -16.12 23.50 -15.60
N SER A 34 -16.50 22.45 -14.87
CA SER A 34 -16.41 22.47 -13.42
C SER A 34 -14.95 22.54 -12.96
N GLU A 35 -14.70 23.06 -11.76
CA GLU A 35 -13.35 23.12 -11.19
C GLU A 35 -12.70 21.73 -11.07
N VAL A 36 -13.50 20.70 -10.77
CA VAL A 36 -13.05 19.30 -10.73
C VAL A 36 -12.57 18.83 -12.11
N GLU A 37 -13.29 19.16 -13.18
CA GLU A 37 -12.88 18.79 -14.54
C GLU A 37 -11.63 19.54 -14.99
N LYS A 38 -11.51 20.83 -14.65
CA LYS A 38 -10.30 21.63 -14.90
C LYS A 38 -9.10 21.03 -14.18
N GLU A 39 -9.27 20.65 -12.92
CA GLU A 39 -8.23 20.01 -12.11
C GLU A 39 -7.78 18.68 -12.70
N ILE A 40 -8.71 17.79 -13.08
CA ILE A 40 -8.38 16.50 -13.72
C ILE A 40 -7.56 16.72 -14.99
N ARG A 41 -7.97 17.68 -15.84
CA ARG A 41 -7.28 17.99 -17.08
C ARG A 41 -5.88 18.56 -16.82
N HIS A 42 -5.75 19.50 -15.89
CA HIS A 42 -4.46 20.06 -15.50
C HIS A 42 -3.53 19.00 -14.90
N ASN A 43 -4.02 18.14 -14.01
CA ASN A 43 -3.24 17.06 -13.42
C ASN A 43 -2.72 16.09 -14.49
N LYS A 44 -3.56 15.74 -15.46
CA LYS A 44 -3.15 14.91 -16.60
C LYS A 44 -2.08 15.59 -17.45
N ALA A 45 -2.28 16.88 -17.78
CA ALA A 45 -1.34 17.64 -18.60
C ALA A 45 0.01 17.83 -17.88
N PHE A 46 -0.02 18.09 -16.58
CA PHE A 46 1.17 18.21 -15.76
C PHE A 46 1.90 16.87 -15.59
N ALA A 47 1.17 15.74 -15.49
CA ALA A 47 1.77 14.41 -15.51
C ALA A 47 2.50 14.12 -16.84
N ALA A 48 1.90 14.50 -17.97
CA ALA A 48 2.53 14.37 -19.28
C ALA A 48 3.79 15.25 -19.40
N LEU A 49 3.76 16.48 -18.88
CA LEU A 49 4.93 17.35 -18.84
C LEU A 49 6.08 16.75 -18.02
N ARG A 50 5.78 16.19 -16.84
CA ARG A 50 6.78 15.49 -16.02
C ARG A 50 7.37 14.30 -16.76
N GLN A 51 6.56 13.53 -17.47
CA GLN A 51 7.02 12.41 -18.27
C GLN A 51 7.93 12.87 -19.42
N ARG A 52 7.58 13.96 -20.11
CA ARG A 52 8.41 14.58 -21.17
C ARG A 52 9.79 14.94 -20.64
N PHE A 53 9.86 15.68 -19.52
CA PHE A 53 11.14 16.02 -18.90
C PHE A 53 11.92 14.82 -18.39
N GLY A 54 11.23 13.84 -17.78
CA GLY A 54 11.87 12.61 -17.35
C GLY A 54 12.50 11.86 -18.52
N LYS A 55 11.81 11.79 -19.66
CA LYS A 55 12.30 11.18 -20.89
C LYS A 55 13.50 11.93 -21.46
N GLU A 56 13.42 13.25 -21.61
CA GLU A 56 14.53 14.07 -22.13
C GLU A 56 15.78 13.99 -21.24
N ALA A 57 15.59 14.02 -19.91
CA ALA A 57 16.70 13.84 -18.97
C ALA A 57 17.29 12.43 -19.07
N PHE A 58 16.45 11.41 -19.15
CA PHE A 58 16.89 10.02 -19.30
C PHE A 58 17.63 9.78 -20.62
N GLU A 59 17.21 10.40 -21.72
CA GLU A 59 17.85 10.28 -23.03
C GLU A 59 19.27 10.87 -23.06
N LYS A 60 19.53 11.91 -22.24
CA LYS A 60 20.85 12.54 -22.09
C LYS A 60 21.85 11.71 -21.27
N LEU A 61 21.39 10.69 -20.54
CA LEU A 61 22.26 9.81 -19.77
C LEU A 61 23.14 8.94 -20.68
N SER A 62 24.34 8.62 -20.21
CA SER A 62 25.21 7.61 -20.83
C SER A 62 24.58 6.21 -20.77
N ASP A 63 25.05 5.28 -21.59
CA ASP A 63 24.53 3.90 -21.57
C ASP A 63 24.71 3.21 -20.21
N SER A 64 25.78 3.51 -19.46
CA SER A 64 25.96 3.00 -18.11
C SER A 64 24.96 3.57 -17.12
N GLU A 65 24.68 4.88 -17.19
CA GLU A 65 23.70 5.55 -16.33
C GLU A 65 22.28 5.11 -16.66
N LYS A 66 21.93 4.95 -17.95
CA LYS A 66 20.65 4.38 -18.39
C LYS A 66 20.48 2.97 -17.85
N ARG A 67 21.50 2.12 -17.97
CA ARG A 67 21.48 0.76 -17.40
C ARG A 67 21.25 0.78 -15.90
N ALA A 68 21.95 1.65 -15.16
CA ALA A 68 21.77 1.79 -13.71
C ALA A 68 20.38 2.32 -13.33
N ALA A 69 19.87 3.34 -14.02
CA ALA A 69 18.54 3.91 -13.78
C ALA A 69 17.40 2.96 -14.17
N MET A 70 17.59 2.10 -15.16
CA MET A 70 16.66 1.03 -15.54
C MET A 70 16.86 -0.25 -14.73
N TRP A 71 17.89 -0.32 -13.89
CA TRP A 71 18.19 -1.50 -13.07
C TRP A 71 17.21 -1.60 -11.90
N PHE A 72 15.98 -2.01 -12.21
CA PHE A 72 15.00 -2.41 -11.22
C PHE A 72 15.19 -3.90 -10.94
N VAL A 73 15.82 -4.22 -9.81
CA VAL A 73 15.82 -5.60 -9.30
C VAL A 73 14.42 -5.92 -8.79
N ARG A 74 13.58 -6.43 -9.70
CA ARG A 74 12.34 -7.09 -9.29
C ARG A 74 12.70 -8.47 -8.75
N VAL A 75 13.00 -8.55 -7.45
CA VAL A 75 13.01 -9.81 -6.69
C VAL A 75 11.56 -10.29 -6.50
N GLY A 76 10.92 -10.67 -7.60
CA GLY A 76 9.66 -11.39 -7.58
C GLY A 76 9.82 -12.67 -6.76
N CYS A 77 8.94 -12.83 -5.77
CA CYS A 77 8.86 -13.90 -4.76
C CYS A 77 9.61 -13.78 -3.43
N CYS A 78 10.46 -12.76 -3.20
CA CYS A 78 11.14 -12.66 -1.91
C CYS A 78 10.18 -12.42 -0.74
N MET A 79 9.12 -11.61 -0.89
CA MET A 79 8.13 -11.41 0.18
C MET A 79 7.38 -12.67 0.59
N HIS A 80 7.08 -13.60 -0.32
CA HIS A 80 6.38 -14.85 0.05
C HIS A 80 7.33 -16.01 0.40
N LYS A 81 8.60 -15.99 -0.06
CA LYS A 81 9.64 -16.87 0.48
C LYS A 81 10.07 -16.46 1.90
N GLU A 82 10.12 -15.16 2.19
CA GLU A 82 10.38 -14.62 3.51
C GLU A 82 9.24 -14.97 4.49
N LEU A 83 7.98 -14.97 4.03
CA LEU A 83 6.86 -15.52 4.82
C LEU A 83 7.01 -17.01 5.17
N ASN A 84 7.67 -17.82 4.33
CA ASN A 84 7.96 -19.22 4.69
C ASN A 84 9.04 -19.33 5.77
N THR A 85 10.03 -18.43 5.78
CA THR A 85 11.00 -18.33 6.88
C THR A 85 10.32 -17.95 8.18
N VAL A 86 9.37 -17.00 8.17
CA VAL A 86 8.58 -16.63 9.35
C VAL A 86 7.71 -17.79 9.83
N LYS A 87 7.07 -18.54 8.91
CA LYS A 87 6.30 -19.75 9.25
C LYS A 87 7.17 -20.83 9.88
N GLY A 88 8.33 -21.11 9.28
CA GLY A 88 9.30 -22.08 9.81
C GLY A 88 9.82 -21.67 11.17
N GLY A 89 10.25 -20.41 11.32
CA GLY A 89 10.72 -19.87 12.60
C GLY A 89 9.65 -19.94 13.69
N TYR A 90 8.40 -19.63 13.39
CA TYR A 90 7.30 -19.80 14.33
C TYR A 90 7.08 -21.26 14.73
N ALA A 91 7.15 -22.20 13.79
CA ALA A 91 7.01 -23.63 14.09
C ALA A 91 8.13 -24.11 15.03
N GLU A 92 9.39 -23.84 14.68
CA GLU A 92 10.57 -24.21 15.47
C GLU A 92 10.56 -23.57 16.86
N MET A 93 10.14 -22.31 16.99
CA MET A 93 10.02 -21.64 18.29
C MET A 93 8.98 -22.29 19.19
N ASN A 94 7.80 -22.65 18.65
CA ASN A 94 6.78 -23.34 19.44
C ASN A 94 7.26 -24.72 19.90
N GLU A 95 7.90 -25.48 19.01
CA GLU A 95 8.46 -26.79 19.35
C GLU A 95 9.59 -26.66 20.39
N HIS A 96 10.44 -25.64 20.27
CA HIS A 96 11.47 -25.36 21.25
C HIS A 96 10.89 -25.03 22.62
N TRP A 97 9.85 -24.18 22.69
CA TRP A 97 9.21 -23.85 23.96
C TRP A 97 8.57 -25.07 24.63
N GLU A 98 7.86 -25.90 23.86
CA GLU A 98 7.27 -27.14 24.35
C GLU A 98 8.33 -28.09 24.90
N LYS A 99 9.40 -28.35 24.12
CA LYS A 99 10.51 -29.23 24.52
C LYS A 99 11.23 -28.77 25.79
N ASN A 100 11.29 -27.47 26.03
CA ASN A 100 12.00 -26.90 27.17
C ASN A 100 11.08 -26.49 28.33
N GLY A 101 9.78 -26.80 28.26
CA GLY A 101 8.81 -26.42 29.29
C GLY A 101 8.66 -24.91 29.47
N ILE A 102 8.97 -24.13 28.43
CA ILE A 102 8.85 -22.67 28.43
C ILE A 102 7.41 -22.31 28.05
N PRO A 103 6.72 -21.43 28.79
CA PRO A 103 5.41 -20.94 28.38
C PRO A 103 5.47 -20.31 27.00
N GLY A 104 4.67 -20.85 26.06
CA GLY A 104 4.59 -20.35 24.69
C GLY A 104 3.85 -19.00 24.58
N LEU A 105 3.70 -18.52 23.34
CA LEU A 105 2.97 -17.28 23.06
C LEU A 105 1.51 -17.36 23.47
N VAL A 106 1.00 -16.25 24.03
CA VAL A 106 -0.44 -16.11 24.32
C VAL A 106 -1.23 -16.24 23.02
N LYS A 107 -2.20 -17.16 23.02
CA LYS A 107 -3.11 -17.41 21.90
C LYS A 107 -4.44 -16.68 22.17
N PRO A 108 -4.71 -15.53 21.53
CA PRO A 108 -6.02 -14.89 21.64
C PRO A 108 -7.03 -15.73 20.84
N LEU A 109 -7.77 -16.58 21.56
CA LEU A 109 -8.80 -17.45 21.02
C LEU A 109 -9.94 -16.60 20.44
N ASN A 110 -10.48 -17.01 19.31
CA ASN A 110 -11.76 -16.45 18.85
C ASN A 110 -12.89 -16.93 19.78
N ARG A 111 -14.07 -16.32 19.69
CA ARG A 111 -15.21 -16.64 20.55
C ARG A 111 -15.52 -18.15 20.62
N ASP A 112 -15.50 -18.83 19.48
CA ASP A 112 -15.85 -20.25 19.41
C ASP A 112 -14.77 -21.13 20.03
N ASN A 113 -13.49 -20.85 19.75
CA ASN A 113 -12.37 -21.56 20.34
C ASN A 113 -12.24 -21.27 21.84
N ALA A 114 -12.59 -20.06 22.29
CA ALA A 114 -12.63 -19.71 23.71
C ALA A 114 -13.69 -20.53 24.44
N ALA A 115 -14.91 -20.60 23.88
CA ALA A 115 -15.97 -21.45 24.42
C ALA A 115 -15.55 -22.93 24.42
N ALA A 116 -14.95 -23.42 23.34
CA ALA A 116 -14.45 -24.80 23.27
C ALA A 116 -13.34 -25.09 24.29
N ALA A 117 -12.43 -24.14 24.54
CA ALA A 117 -11.37 -24.28 25.53
C ALA A 117 -11.90 -24.28 26.98
N GLU A 118 -12.99 -23.54 27.24
CA GLU A 118 -13.57 -23.42 28.57
C GLU A 118 -14.47 -24.61 28.94
N ILE A 119 -15.43 -24.94 28.07
CA ILE A 119 -16.50 -25.90 28.38
C ILE A 119 -16.52 -27.15 27.50
N GLY A 120 -15.58 -27.27 26.54
CA GLY A 120 -15.51 -28.41 25.63
C GLY A 120 -14.99 -29.70 26.29
N ASN A 121 -15.13 -30.83 25.60
CA ASN A 121 -14.41 -32.05 25.93
C ASN A 121 -12.90 -31.90 25.64
N GLU A 122 -12.10 -32.86 26.09
CA GLU A 122 -10.64 -32.78 25.98
C GLU A 122 -10.19 -32.60 24.53
N GLU A 123 -10.84 -33.28 23.59
CA GLU A 123 -10.56 -33.17 22.16
C GLU A 123 -10.88 -31.77 21.62
N ALA A 124 -11.98 -31.15 22.07
CA ALA A 124 -12.33 -29.79 21.68
C ALA A 124 -11.37 -28.75 22.26
N LYS A 125 -10.91 -28.95 23.51
CA LYS A 125 -9.92 -28.09 24.16
C LYS A 125 -8.58 -28.16 23.44
N GLU A 126 -8.10 -29.37 23.16
CA GLU A 126 -6.86 -29.60 22.44
C GLU A 126 -6.94 -29.00 21.03
N ARG A 127 -8.03 -29.25 20.31
CA ARG A 127 -8.27 -28.67 18.98
C ARG A 127 -8.27 -27.14 19.05
N ALA A 128 -9.00 -26.53 19.98
CA ALA A 128 -9.08 -25.08 20.14
C ALA A 128 -7.70 -24.44 20.34
N ASN A 129 -6.84 -25.09 21.12
CA ASN A 129 -5.46 -24.68 21.32
C ASN A 129 -4.59 -24.90 20.07
N ASN A 130 -4.74 -26.02 19.37
CA ASN A 130 -3.92 -26.39 18.21
C ASN A 130 -4.21 -25.52 16.98
N VAL A 131 -5.48 -25.18 16.73
CA VAL A 131 -5.86 -24.33 15.58
C VAL A 131 -5.65 -22.84 15.82
N SER A 132 -5.38 -22.45 17.08
CA SER A 132 -5.17 -21.06 17.45
C SER A 132 -3.70 -20.67 17.41
N GLN A 133 -3.42 -19.49 16.86
CA GLN A 133 -2.07 -18.93 16.76
C GLN A 133 -1.86 -17.83 17.80
N GLY A 134 -0.61 -17.64 18.21
CA GLY A 134 -0.21 -16.60 19.16
C GLY A 134 0.79 -15.59 18.58
N GLY A 135 1.06 -14.53 19.36
CA GLY A 135 2.10 -13.54 19.08
C GLY A 135 1.96 -12.79 17.75
N GLY A 136 3.10 -12.46 17.13
CA GLY A 136 3.17 -11.57 15.97
C GLY A 136 2.41 -12.07 14.74
N ILE A 137 2.35 -13.38 14.50
CA ILE A 137 1.56 -13.96 13.39
C ILE A 137 0.08 -13.68 13.59
N LYS A 138 -0.43 -13.89 14.82
CA LYS A 138 -1.84 -13.64 15.10
C LYS A 138 -2.16 -12.14 15.06
N LEU A 139 -1.27 -11.30 15.61
CA LEU A 139 -1.41 -9.84 15.55
C LEU A 139 -1.51 -9.33 14.11
N THR A 140 -0.57 -9.73 13.26
CA THR A 140 -0.53 -9.30 11.85
C THR A 140 -1.70 -9.86 11.04
N SER A 141 -2.15 -11.08 11.32
CA SER A 141 -3.37 -11.65 10.74
C SER A 141 -4.62 -10.84 11.11
N LEU A 142 -4.76 -10.46 12.38
CA LEU A 142 -5.87 -9.63 12.85
C LEU A 142 -5.80 -8.21 12.26
N ALA A 143 -4.61 -7.61 12.22
CA ALA A 143 -4.40 -6.30 11.60
C ALA A 143 -4.76 -6.32 10.11
N GLY A 144 -4.38 -7.37 9.37
CA GLY A 144 -4.79 -7.54 7.98
C GLY A 144 -6.30 -7.68 7.82
N ALA A 145 -6.95 -8.43 8.70
CA ALA A 145 -8.41 -8.55 8.71
C ALA A 145 -9.11 -7.23 9.04
N ALA A 146 -8.54 -6.39 9.91
CA ALA A 146 -9.11 -5.11 10.29
C ALA A 146 -8.83 -4.02 9.24
N LEU A 147 -7.60 -3.92 8.75
CA LEU A 147 -7.12 -2.82 7.91
C LEU A 147 -7.22 -3.09 6.41
N ARG A 148 -7.45 -4.33 5.98
CA ARG A 148 -7.59 -4.67 4.55
C ARG A 148 -8.47 -5.90 4.37
N HIS A 149 -9.68 -5.82 4.92
CA HIS A 149 -10.64 -6.90 4.87
C HIS A 149 -11.12 -7.19 3.43
N LYS A 150 -11.35 -8.47 3.08
CA LYS A 150 -11.85 -8.86 1.75
C LYS A 150 -13.26 -8.31 1.45
N ASP A 151 -14.07 -8.22 2.49
CA ASP A 151 -15.38 -7.57 2.46
C ASP A 151 -15.16 -6.12 2.92
N LYS A 152 -15.25 -5.19 1.97
CA LYS A 152 -14.98 -3.76 2.18
C LYS A 152 -15.85 -3.14 3.27
N LYS A 153 -17.03 -3.69 3.55
CA LYS A 153 -17.92 -3.18 4.60
C LYS A 153 -17.47 -3.51 6.02
N LYS A 154 -16.55 -4.47 6.17
CA LYS A 154 -16.06 -4.94 7.48
C LYS A 154 -14.64 -4.49 7.80
N GLY A 155 -13.94 -3.92 6.83
CA GLY A 155 -12.61 -3.34 7.04
C GLY A 155 -12.71 -1.88 7.48
N HIS A 156 -11.69 -1.40 8.19
CA HIS A 156 -11.59 -0.02 8.63
C HIS A 156 -10.85 0.89 7.65
N GLN A 157 -10.29 0.35 6.57
CA GLN A 157 -9.45 1.10 5.62
C GLN A 157 -10.20 2.26 4.98
N ASP A 158 -11.38 1.99 4.41
CA ASP A 158 -12.14 2.99 3.67
C ASP A 158 -12.66 4.07 4.63
N THR A 159 -13.16 3.69 5.80
CA THR A 159 -13.57 4.63 6.86
C THR A 159 -12.40 5.51 7.33
N TYR A 160 -11.23 4.92 7.52
CA TYR A 160 -10.04 5.67 7.91
C TYR A 160 -9.61 6.65 6.81
N ASN A 161 -9.61 6.21 5.54
CA ASN A 161 -9.28 7.08 4.41
C ASN A 161 -10.25 8.26 4.32
N PHE A 162 -11.57 8.02 4.43
CA PHE A 162 -12.57 9.10 4.41
C PHE A 162 -12.35 10.11 5.54
N HIS A 163 -12.05 9.62 6.75
CA HIS A 163 -11.75 10.50 7.88
C HIS A 163 -10.48 11.34 7.64
N MET A 164 -9.42 10.72 7.09
CA MET A 164 -8.19 11.43 6.78
C MET A 164 -8.36 12.44 5.64
N GLU A 165 -9.19 12.13 4.63
CA GLU A 165 -9.57 13.06 3.57
C GLU A 165 -10.31 14.27 4.14
N GLU A 166 -11.26 14.06 5.05
CA GLU A 166 -12.05 15.12 5.69
C GLU A 166 -11.20 16.00 6.62
N GLU A 167 -10.34 15.42 7.46
CA GLU A 167 -9.58 16.16 8.47
C GLU A 167 -8.28 16.78 7.94
N LEU A 168 -7.63 16.14 6.96
CA LEU A 168 -6.28 16.54 6.52
C LEU A 168 -6.25 17.08 5.09
N ASN A 169 -7.36 17.05 4.36
CA ASN A 169 -7.47 17.58 2.99
C ASN A 169 -6.34 17.04 2.07
N SER A 170 -5.83 15.84 2.35
CA SER A 170 -4.64 15.29 1.70
C SER A 170 -5.01 14.29 0.63
N LEU A 171 -4.86 14.70 -0.63
CA LEU A 171 -4.58 13.83 -1.79
C LEU A 171 -3.31 14.31 -2.48
#